data_AF-A0A3P8HCA9-F1
#
_entry.id   AF-A0A3P8HCA9-F1
#
_cell.length_a   1.000
_cell.length_b   1.000
_cell.length_c   1.000
_cell.angle_alpha   90.00
_cell.angle_beta   90.00
_cell.angle_gamma   90.00
#
_symmetry.space_group_name_H-M   'P 1'
#
loop_
_entity.id
_entity.type
_entity.pdbx_description
1 polymer ?
#
loop_
_entity_poly.entity_id
_entity_poly.type
_entity_poly.pdbx_seq_one_letter_code
_entity_poly.pdbx_strand_id
1 'polypeptide(L)'
;MVTNSNRRNPLLPALSFVPGLSLQIEVALDNLVSQFDQGRFGLQLAILSNESLFNSEDYVLHSLLTIDDEVTPGMFEIQNINLGQAVLYLNESVQPQYKPEPPAFIQIRPICYVSKYARDIKTSRDVKICKHRNITSRDQRVPLRQTVASEYFGTRMHQQFQGIPFRHVWAERFDRQPPVGIRIQNVSFGTPEDRFYKASSYLVWTFSLGFGSPPEERMSTLLIGLIGFSVIQKHIQRNSTMHALQRGSTLGM
;
A
#
# COMPACT_ATOMS: atom_id res chain seq x y z
N MET A 1 10.46 -9.13 -9.96
CA MET A 1 9.97 -9.51 -11.30
C MET A 1 9.67 -8.25 -12.11
N VAL A 2 10.06 -8.24 -13.38
CA VAL A 2 9.77 -7.17 -14.36
C VAL A 2 9.10 -7.82 -15.57
N THR A 3 8.25 -7.08 -16.28
CA THR A 3 7.63 -7.54 -17.52
C THR A 3 7.47 -6.36 -18.49
N ASN A 4 7.41 -6.68 -19.79
CA ASN A 4 7.14 -5.72 -20.87
C ASN A 4 5.71 -5.84 -21.41
N SER A 5 4.84 -6.56 -20.71
CA SER A 5 3.44 -6.78 -21.09
C SER A 5 2.49 -6.37 -19.98
N ASN A 6 1.31 -5.87 -20.39
CA ASN A 6 0.21 -5.58 -19.48
C ASN A 6 -0.38 -6.89 -18.98
N ARG A 7 0.19 -7.41 -17.89
CA ARG A 7 -0.27 -8.63 -17.24
C ARG A 7 -0.20 -8.48 -15.72
N ARG A 8 -0.85 -9.40 -15.02
CA ARG A 8 -0.68 -9.58 -13.57
C ARG A 8 0.46 -10.52 -13.28
N ASN A 9 1.00 -10.44 -12.07
CA ASN A 9 1.84 -11.48 -11.53
C ASN A 9 1.03 -12.79 -11.46
N PRO A 10 1.54 -13.91 -12.02
CA PRO A 10 0.84 -15.19 -11.92
C PRO A 10 0.77 -15.72 -10.48
N LEU A 11 1.63 -15.23 -9.58
CA LEU A 11 1.60 -15.55 -8.17
C LEU A 11 0.74 -14.54 -7.41
N LEU A 12 -0.04 -15.03 -6.44
CA LEU A 12 -0.73 -14.16 -5.50
C LEU A 12 0.27 -13.27 -4.75
N PRO A 13 -0.07 -11.99 -4.48
CA PRO A 13 -1.40 -11.41 -4.58
C PRO A 13 -1.71 -10.81 -5.97
N ALA A 14 -1.10 -11.30 -7.05
CA ALA A 14 -1.46 -10.97 -8.44
C ALA A 14 -1.48 -9.47 -8.77
N LEU A 15 -0.51 -8.72 -8.23
CA LEU A 15 -0.32 -7.30 -8.54
C LEU A 15 -0.12 -7.11 -10.04
N SER A 16 -0.74 -6.06 -10.59
CA SER A 16 -0.57 -5.68 -11.98
C SER A 16 0.83 -5.10 -12.22
N PHE A 17 1.39 -5.37 -13.40
CA PHE A 17 2.60 -4.70 -13.84
C PHE A 17 2.26 -3.49 -14.72
N VAL A 18 3.02 -2.41 -14.53
CA VAL A 18 3.21 -1.37 -15.54
C VAL A 18 4.39 -1.79 -16.43
N PRO A 19 4.18 -2.08 -17.73
CA PRO A 19 5.21 -2.59 -18.63
C PRO A 19 6.45 -1.71 -18.67
N GLY A 20 7.62 -2.29 -18.44
CA GLY A 20 8.91 -1.58 -18.49
C GLY A 20 9.13 -0.51 -17.41
N LEU A 21 8.10 -0.17 -16.63
CA LEU A 21 8.14 0.93 -15.66
C LEU A 21 7.92 0.47 -14.21
N SER A 22 7.56 -0.80 -13.99
CA SER A 22 7.37 -1.36 -12.65
C SER A 22 8.24 -2.57 -12.38
N LEU A 23 8.65 -2.69 -11.12
CA LEU A 23 9.35 -3.80 -10.53
C LEU A 23 8.51 -4.31 -9.35
N GLN A 24 8.21 -5.61 -9.35
CA GLN A 24 7.64 -6.26 -8.17
C GLN A 24 8.73 -6.93 -7.36
N ILE A 25 8.73 -6.69 -6.05
CA ILE A 25 9.68 -7.25 -5.09
C ILE A 25 8.93 -8.21 -4.18
N GLU A 26 9.50 -9.40 -3.99
CA GLU A 26 9.05 -10.37 -3.00
C GLU A 26 10.08 -10.43 -1.87
N VAL A 27 9.62 -10.25 -0.64
CA VAL A 27 10.44 -10.40 0.55
C VAL A 27 9.98 -11.65 1.28
N ALA A 28 10.86 -12.64 1.36
CA ALA A 28 10.62 -13.87 2.09
C ALA A 28 11.41 -13.89 3.40
N LEU A 29 10.73 -14.18 4.50
CA LEU A 29 11.35 -14.49 5.78
C LEU A 29 11.30 -16.00 5.96
N ASP A 30 12.45 -16.64 5.87
CA ASP A 30 12.57 -18.10 5.91
C ASP A 30 13.38 -18.54 7.13
N ASN A 31 12.77 -19.33 8.01
CA ASN A 31 13.37 -19.89 9.21
C ASN A 31 14.00 -18.84 10.14
N LEU A 32 13.41 -17.65 10.26
CA LEU A 32 13.84 -16.68 11.26
C LEU A 32 13.41 -17.14 12.66
N VAL A 33 14.35 -17.10 13.60
CA VAL A 33 14.09 -17.49 14.98
C VAL A 33 13.71 -16.25 15.80
N SER A 34 12.65 -16.37 16.58
CA SER A 34 12.23 -15.37 17.57
C SER A 34 12.44 -15.93 18.97
N GLN A 35 12.96 -15.10 19.88
CA GLN A 35 13.06 -15.41 21.31
C GLN A 35 11.69 -15.37 22.03
N PHE A 36 10.65 -14.87 21.37
CA PHE A 36 9.30 -14.76 21.92
C PHE A 36 8.38 -15.85 21.38
N ASP A 37 7.59 -16.45 22.27
CA ASP A 37 6.68 -17.56 21.94
C ASP A 37 5.56 -17.22 20.97
N GLN A 38 5.14 -15.95 20.93
CA GLN A 38 4.19 -15.40 19.95
C GLN A 38 4.84 -14.24 19.19
N GLY A 39 6.16 -14.31 19.00
CA GLY A 39 6.91 -13.30 18.26
C GLY A 39 6.43 -13.17 16.83
N ARG A 40 6.39 -11.93 16.36
CA ARG A 40 6.08 -11.57 14.97
C ARG A 40 7.23 -10.76 14.40
N PHE A 41 7.37 -10.84 13.09
CA PHE A 41 8.35 -10.06 12.37
C PHE A 41 7.70 -8.83 11.76
N GLY A 42 8.54 -7.81 11.57
CA GLY A 42 8.20 -6.61 10.83
C GLY A 42 9.41 -6.14 10.04
N LEU A 43 9.17 -5.27 9.07
CA LEU A 43 10.20 -4.64 8.27
C LEU A 43 10.14 -3.12 8.46
N GLN A 44 11.32 -2.52 8.47
CA GLN A 44 11.48 -1.08 8.27
C GLN A 44 12.06 -0.88 6.87
N LEU A 45 11.33 -0.18 6.02
CA LEU A 45 11.76 0.16 4.66
C LEU A 45 12.08 1.64 4.60
N ALA A 46 13.30 1.98 4.19
CA ALA A 46 13.62 3.35 3.80
C ALA A 46 13.11 3.58 2.38
N ILE A 47 12.12 4.46 2.24
CA ILE A 47 11.57 4.90 0.97
C ILE A 47 12.28 6.20 0.60
N LEU A 48 12.82 6.25 -0.62
CA LEU A 48 13.54 7.39 -1.15
C LEU A 48 12.87 7.88 -2.44
N SER A 49 12.87 9.19 -2.65
CA SER A 49 12.43 9.82 -3.89
C SER A 49 13.29 11.01 -4.21
N ASN A 50 13.58 11.22 -5.50
CA ASN A 50 14.31 12.41 -5.96
C ASN A 50 13.58 13.73 -5.58
N GLU A 51 12.25 13.66 -5.45
CA GLU A 51 11.42 14.76 -4.96
C GLU A 51 11.69 15.04 -3.48
N SER A 52 11.71 16.32 -3.12
CA SER A 52 12.14 16.73 -1.78
C SER A 52 11.02 16.59 -0.76
N LEU A 53 11.35 16.09 0.44
CA LEU A 53 10.46 16.07 1.59
C LEU A 53 11.14 16.65 2.83
N PHE A 54 10.49 17.62 3.47
CA PHE A 54 10.92 18.22 4.74
C PHE A 54 10.28 17.52 5.93
N ASN A 55 10.81 17.61 7.14
CA ASN A 55 10.34 16.83 8.29
C ASN A 55 8.83 17.01 8.62
N SER A 56 8.23 18.15 8.26
CA SER A 56 6.78 18.38 8.42
C SER A 56 5.92 17.72 7.33
N GLU A 57 6.51 17.07 6.34
CA GLU A 57 5.82 16.50 5.18
C GLU A 57 5.85 14.96 5.19
N ASP A 58 4.97 14.29 4.46
CA ASP A 58 5.04 12.86 4.19
C ASP A 58 4.57 12.57 2.75
N TYR A 59 4.86 11.40 2.21
CA TYR A 59 4.32 11.00 0.91
C TYR A 59 2.80 10.86 0.98
N VAL A 60 2.10 11.05 -0.14
CA VAL A 60 0.66 10.79 -0.17
C VAL A 60 0.41 9.27 -0.11
N LEU A 61 -0.45 8.84 0.81
CA LEU A 61 -0.95 7.47 0.89
C LEU A 61 -2.41 7.46 0.44
N HIS A 62 -2.71 6.72 -0.63
CA HIS A 62 -4.07 6.46 -1.08
C HIS A 62 -4.43 5.01 -0.79
N SER A 63 -5.40 4.80 0.09
CA SER A 63 -6.09 3.51 0.25
C SER A 63 -7.26 3.46 -0.71
N LEU A 64 -7.19 2.55 -1.68
CA LEU A 64 -8.27 2.25 -2.61
C LEU A 64 -8.99 0.99 -2.14
N LEU A 65 -10.27 1.13 -1.82
CA LEU A 65 -11.14 -0.04 -1.67
C LEU A 65 -11.43 -0.59 -3.05
N THR A 66 -10.96 -1.81 -3.28
CA THR A 66 -11.26 -2.61 -4.47
C THR A 66 -12.27 -3.66 -4.07
N ILE A 67 -13.42 -3.68 -4.72
CA ILE A 67 -14.40 -4.74 -4.48
C ILE A 67 -14.01 -6.01 -5.28
N ASP A 68 -13.00 -5.95 -6.16
CA ASP A 68 -12.46 -7.10 -6.87
C ASP A 68 -11.61 -8.00 -5.95
N ASP A 69 -12.23 -9.08 -5.43
CA ASP A 69 -11.57 -10.13 -4.67
C ASP A 69 -11.26 -11.39 -5.49
N GLU A 70 -11.63 -11.41 -6.78
CA GLU A 70 -11.44 -12.55 -7.66
C GLU A 70 -9.95 -12.94 -7.74
N VAL A 71 -9.08 -11.93 -7.73
CA VAL A 71 -7.63 -12.08 -7.85
C VAL A 71 -6.89 -12.17 -6.51
N THR A 72 -7.53 -11.80 -5.38
CA THR A 72 -6.97 -11.94 -4.03
C THR A 72 -8.12 -12.06 -3.03
N PRO A 73 -8.64 -13.27 -2.81
CA PRO A 73 -9.88 -13.40 -2.06
C PRO A 73 -9.71 -13.00 -0.60
N GLY A 74 -10.69 -12.26 -0.08
CA GLY A 74 -10.68 -11.73 1.29
C GLY A 74 -9.86 -10.46 1.50
N MET A 75 -9.24 -9.90 0.44
CA MET A 75 -8.48 -8.65 0.50
C MET A 75 -9.04 -7.60 -0.47
N PHE A 76 -9.77 -6.63 0.08
CA PHE A 76 -10.48 -5.60 -0.68
C PHE A 76 -9.79 -4.23 -0.64
N GLU A 77 -8.51 -4.18 -0.28
CA GLU A 77 -7.75 -2.92 -0.17
C GLU A 77 -6.44 -2.99 -0.96
N ILE A 78 -6.14 -1.89 -1.65
CA ILE A 78 -4.84 -1.62 -2.23
C ILE A 78 -4.36 -0.28 -1.71
N GLN A 79 -3.11 -0.25 -1.25
CA GLN A 79 -2.46 0.94 -0.74
C GLN A 79 -1.41 1.41 -1.73
N ASN A 80 -1.54 2.65 -2.19
CA ASN A 80 -0.60 3.31 -3.07
C ASN A 80 0.10 4.44 -2.30
N ILE A 81 1.42 4.35 -2.21
CA ILE A 81 2.28 5.43 -1.74
C ILE A 81 2.78 6.17 -2.97
N ASN A 82 2.31 7.39 -3.17
CA ASN A 82 2.71 8.24 -4.28
C ASN A 82 3.99 9.00 -3.93
N LEU A 83 5.09 8.63 -4.57
CA LEU A 83 6.38 9.26 -4.40
C LEU A 83 6.37 10.57 -5.19
N GLY A 84 6.67 11.70 -4.55
CA GLY A 84 6.72 13.02 -5.20
C GLY A 84 5.47 13.89 -5.07
N GLN A 85 4.48 13.41 -4.33
CA GLN A 85 3.40 14.23 -3.77
C GLN A 85 3.59 14.28 -2.25
N ALA A 86 3.55 15.48 -1.69
CA ALA A 86 3.78 15.72 -0.26
C ALA A 86 2.51 16.21 0.43
N VAL A 87 2.25 15.70 1.64
CA VAL A 87 1.20 16.18 2.56
C VAL A 87 1.83 16.62 3.87
N LEU A 88 1.28 17.64 4.52
CA LEU A 88 1.78 18.11 5.81
C LEU A 88 1.23 17.25 6.95
N TYR A 89 2.07 16.84 7.91
CA TYR A 89 1.64 16.12 9.11
C TYR A 89 0.60 16.88 9.94
N LEU A 90 0.60 18.21 9.83
CA LEU A 90 -0.17 19.08 10.72
C LEU A 90 -1.64 19.26 10.29
N ASN A 91 -2.00 18.92 9.04
CA ASN A 91 -3.35 19.12 8.53
C ASN A 91 -3.73 17.99 7.56
N GLU A 92 -4.60 17.08 8.01
CA GLU A 92 -5.33 16.15 7.11
C GLU A 92 -6.22 16.91 6.10
N SER A 93 -6.43 18.21 6.30
CA SER A 93 -7.25 19.09 5.46
C SER A 93 -6.50 19.78 4.32
N VAL A 94 -5.16 19.72 4.27
CA VAL A 94 -4.41 20.23 3.12
C VAL A 94 -4.49 19.19 2.01
N GLN A 95 -5.43 19.41 1.09
CA GLN A 95 -5.51 18.65 -0.15
C GLN A 95 -4.13 18.70 -0.83
N PRO A 96 -3.53 17.55 -1.18
CA PRO A 96 -2.25 17.54 -1.86
C PRO A 96 -2.35 18.40 -3.12
N GLN A 97 -1.29 19.15 -3.44
CA GLN A 97 -1.20 19.81 -4.73
C GLN A 97 -1.32 18.71 -5.79
N TYR A 98 -2.48 18.67 -6.47
CA TYR A 98 -2.80 17.62 -7.42
C TYR A 98 -1.81 17.67 -8.57
N LYS A 99 -0.82 16.78 -8.53
CA LYS A 99 -0.05 16.40 -9.73
C LYS A 99 -0.86 15.27 -10.39
N PRO A 100 -1.33 15.43 -11.63
CA PRO A 100 -2.18 14.45 -12.30
C PRO A 100 -1.57 13.04 -12.30
N GLU A 101 -0.24 12.96 -12.34
CA GLU A 101 0.51 11.71 -12.28
C GLU A 101 1.67 11.86 -11.29
N PRO A 102 1.77 11.04 -10.23
CA PRO A 102 2.97 11.03 -9.39
C PRO A 102 4.16 10.54 -10.22
N PRO A 103 5.39 11.04 -9.99
CA PRO A 103 6.56 10.59 -10.74
C PRO A 103 6.90 9.12 -10.48
N ALA A 104 6.54 8.58 -9.31
CA ALA A 104 6.69 7.18 -8.98
C ALA A 104 5.69 6.75 -7.91
N PHE A 105 5.51 5.44 -7.76
CA PHE A 105 4.61 4.85 -6.78
C PHE A 105 5.22 3.62 -6.10
N ILE A 106 4.68 3.29 -4.92
CA ILE A 106 4.77 1.96 -4.33
C ILE A 106 3.34 1.47 -4.11
N GLN A 107 3.01 0.32 -4.68
CA GLN A 107 1.68 -0.30 -4.58
C GLN A 107 1.78 -1.59 -3.76
N ILE A 108 0.88 -1.71 -2.78
CA ILE A 108 0.87 -2.79 -1.80
C ILE A 108 -0.55 -3.33 -1.68
N ARG A 109 -0.69 -4.66 -1.70
CA ARG A 109 -1.84 -5.34 -1.10
C ARG A 109 -1.45 -5.71 0.34
N PRO A 110 -2.23 -5.35 1.37
CA PRO A 110 -1.86 -5.58 2.77
C PRO A 110 -2.06 -7.05 3.19
N ILE A 111 -1.46 -7.97 2.42
CA ILE A 111 -1.57 -9.42 2.56
C ILE A 111 -0.21 -10.09 2.34
N CYS A 112 0.10 -11.10 3.14
CA CYS A 112 1.27 -11.96 3.00
C CYS A 112 0.84 -13.44 3.02
N TYR A 113 1.76 -14.35 2.67
CA TYR A 113 1.48 -15.79 2.64
C TYR A 113 2.47 -16.56 3.52
N VAL A 114 1.96 -17.47 4.34
CA VAL A 114 2.75 -18.27 5.29
C VAL A 114 3.02 -19.70 4.83
N SER A 115 3.08 -19.91 3.51
CA SER A 115 3.38 -21.22 2.92
C SER A 115 4.35 -21.09 1.76
N LYS A 116 5.34 -21.99 1.71
CA LYS A 116 6.32 -22.08 0.62
C LYS A 116 5.71 -22.65 -0.66
N TYR A 117 4.68 -23.48 -0.54
CA TYR A 117 4.21 -24.33 -1.63
C TYR A 117 2.93 -23.83 -2.28
N ALA A 118 2.06 -23.16 -1.52
CA ALA A 118 0.76 -22.69 -2.02
C ALA A 118 0.44 -21.32 -1.44
N ARG A 119 0.02 -20.39 -2.30
CA ARG A 119 -0.53 -19.10 -1.91
C ARG A 119 -2.04 -19.16 -2.15
N ASP A 120 -2.81 -19.14 -1.07
CA ASP A 120 -4.26 -19.21 -1.08
C ASP A 120 -4.85 -18.47 0.14
N ILE A 121 -6.18 -18.50 0.28
CA ILE A 121 -6.90 -17.86 1.39
C ILE A 121 -6.54 -18.47 2.75
N LYS A 122 -6.25 -19.77 2.81
CA LYS A 122 -5.95 -20.45 4.08
C LYS A 122 -4.58 -20.08 4.60
N THR A 123 -3.67 -19.76 3.69
CA THR A 123 -2.27 -19.40 3.94
C THR A 123 -2.05 -17.89 3.93
N SER A 124 -3.07 -17.07 3.66
CA SER A 124 -2.95 -15.62 3.63
C SER A 124 -3.07 -14.99 5.02
N ARG A 125 -2.26 -13.99 5.34
CA ARG A 125 -2.32 -13.24 6.60
C ARG A 125 -2.28 -11.75 6.34
N ASP A 126 -2.85 -10.98 7.27
CA ASP A 126 -2.86 -9.52 7.18
C ASP A 126 -1.46 -8.93 7.29
N VAL A 127 -1.26 -7.83 6.59
CA VAL A 127 -0.06 -7.00 6.71
C VAL A 127 -0.50 -5.60 7.11
N LYS A 128 0.04 -5.10 8.22
CA LYS A 128 -0.23 -3.73 8.66
C LYS A 128 0.89 -2.81 8.17
N ILE A 129 0.51 -1.86 7.33
CA ILE A 129 1.35 -0.76 6.87
C ILE A 129 1.00 0.47 7.72
N CYS A 130 2.00 1.08 8.36
CA CYS A 130 1.74 2.31 9.11
C CYS A 130 1.31 3.45 8.18
N LYS A 131 0.19 4.12 8.50
CA LYS A 131 -0.37 5.27 7.75
C LYS A 131 0.65 6.40 7.60
N HIS A 132 1.36 6.68 8.70
CA HIS A 132 2.41 7.71 8.75
C HIS A 132 3.77 7.04 8.71
N ARG A 133 4.66 7.58 7.88
CA ARG A 133 6.06 7.15 7.88
C ARG A 133 6.86 8.02 8.84
N ASN A 134 7.95 7.46 9.36
CA ASN A 134 8.82 8.19 10.29
C ASN A 134 9.92 8.94 9.54
N ILE A 135 10.39 10.02 10.14
CA ILE A 135 11.67 10.64 9.78
C ILE A 135 12.79 9.69 10.26
N THR A 136 13.93 9.71 9.56
CA THR A 136 15.09 8.91 9.95
C THR A 136 15.60 9.25 11.34
N SER A 137 15.68 8.24 12.21
CA SER A 137 16.32 8.34 13.53
C SER A 137 17.84 8.45 13.39
N ARG A 138 18.54 8.85 14.48
CA ARG A 138 20.01 8.92 14.47
C ARG A 138 20.65 7.57 14.11
N ASP A 139 20.13 6.49 14.67
CA ASP A 139 20.67 5.14 14.47
C ASP A 139 20.43 4.64 13.05
N GLN A 140 19.32 5.02 12.42
CA GLN A 140 19.01 4.67 11.03
C GLN A 140 19.89 5.41 10.01
N ARG A 141 20.43 6.59 10.35
CA ARG A 141 21.25 7.39 9.43
C ARG A 141 22.59 6.75 9.13
N VAL A 142 23.15 6.01 10.09
CA VAL A 142 24.47 5.36 9.94
C VAL A 142 24.45 4.32 8.81
N PRO A 143 23.57 3.30 8.82
CA PRO A 143 23.51 2.34 7.72
C PRO A 143 23.04 2.99 6.41
N LEU A 144 22.16 3.99 6.45
CA LEU A 144 21.70 4.69 5.25
C LEU A 144 22.85 5.39 4.48
N ARG A 145 23.85 5.93 5.19
CA ARG A 145 25.03 6.55 4.57
C ARG A 145 25.93 5.57 3.81
N GLN A 146 25.80 4.28 4.08
CA GLN A 146 26.59 3.22 3.45
C GLN A 146 25.87 2.59 2.25
N THR A 147 24.70 3.11 1.88
CA THR A 147 23.92 2.59 0.75
C THR A 147 24.32 3.28 -0.55
N VAL A 148 24.08 2.62 -1.69
CA VAL A 148 24.23 3.21 -3.03
C VAL A 148 23.43 4.51 -3.18
N ALA A 149 22.31 4.66 -2.46
CA ALA A 149 21.53 5.89 -2.47
C ALA A 149 22.30 7.09 -1.88
N SER A 150 23.16 6.86 -0.87
CA SER A 150 24.01 7.91 -0.30
C SER A 150 25.02 8.42 -1.32
N GLU A 151 25.61 7.52 -2.11
CA GLU A 151 26.53 7.89 -3.19
C GLU A 151 25.78 8.61 -4.33
N TYR A 152 24.61 8.10 -4.72
CA TYR A 152 23.81 8.65 -5.81
C TYR A 152 23.26 10.06 -5.50
N PHE A 153 22.69 10.26 -4.31
CA PHE A 153 22.09 11.54 -3.91
C PHE A 153 23.08 12.48 -3.20
N GLY A 154 24.23 11.97 -2.78
CA GLY A 154 25.33 12.72 -2.19
C GLY A 154 24.90 13.69 -1.09
N THR A 155 25.17 14.98 -1.32
CA THR A 155 24.90 16.04 -0.35
C THR A 155 23.42 16.19 -0.02
N ARG A 156 22.51 15.93 -0.97
CA ARG A 156 21.06 16.04 -0.74
C ARG A 156 20.54 15.03 0.28
N MET A 157 21.11 13.83 0.32
CA MET A 157 20.81 12.84 1.35
C MET A 157 21.33 13.26 2.73
N HIS A 158 22.53 13.83 2.78
CA HIS A 158 23.11 14.34 4.02
C HIS A 158 22.33 15.52 4.60
N GLN A 159 21.78 16.39 3.75
CA GLN A 159 20.92 17.50 4.15
C GLN A 159 19.64 17.02 4.85
N GLN A 160 19.06 15.89 4.40
CA GLN A 160 17.87 15.32 5.03
C GLN A 160 18.11 14.95 6.50
N PHE A 161 19.35 14.59 6.85
CA PHE A 161 19.74 14.25 8.21
C PHE A 161 19.90 15.48 9.13
N GLN A 162 19.88 16.70 8.58
CA GLN A 162 19.95 17.94 9.35
C GLN A 162 18.60 18.34 9.95
N GLY A 163 17.50 17.69 9.53
CA GLY A 163 16.22 17.73 10.22
C GLY A 163 15.43 19.03 10.07
N ILE A 164 15.52 19.69 8.91
CA ILE A 164 14.82 20.95 8.68
C ILE A 164 13.30 20.72 8.62
N PRO A 165 12.52 21.40 9.48
CA PRO A 165 11.10 21.13 9.64
C PRO A 165 10.30 21.50 8.41
N PHE A 166 10.48 22.70 7.86
CA PHE A 166 9.60 23.26 6.86
C PHE A 166 10.33 23.66 5.57
N ARG A 167 9.63 23.51 4.44
CA ARG A 167 10.12 23.86 3.10
C ARG A 167 10.47 25.33 2.93
N HIS A 168 9.65 26.25 3.45
CA HIS A 168 9.88 27.69 3.31
C HIS A 168 11.18 28.12 4.00
N VAL A 169 11.47 27.57 5.19
CA VAL A 169 12.73 27.82 5.92
C VAL A 169 13.94 27.41 5.08
N TRP A 170 13.84 26.34 4.28
CA TRP A 170 14.93 25.97 3.38
C TRP A 170 15.10 26.99 2.26
N ALA A 171 14.00 27.36 1.59
CA ALA A 171 14.03 28.28 0.46
C ALA A 171 14.57 29.67 0.83
N GLU A 172 14.28 30.15 2.04
CA GLU A 172 14.77 31.44 2.54
C GLU A 172 16.26 31.40 2.93
N ARG A 173 16.75 30.24 3.39
CA ARG A 173 18.06 30.12 4.02
C ARG A 173 19.15 29.57 3.10
N PHE A 174 18.78 28.88 2.04
CA PHE A 174 19.72 28.14 1.20
C PHE A 174 19.45 28.35 -0.29
N ASP A 175 20.47 28.81 -1.01
CA ASP A 175 20.49 28.87 -2.48
C ASP A 175 21.12 27.61 -3.08
N ARG A 176 20.57 26.44 -2.73
CA ARG A 176 21.03 25.14 -3.25
C ARG A 176 19.88 24.14 -3.30
N GLN A 177 20.08 23.05 -4.03
CA GLN A 177 19.05 22.01 -4.16
C GLN A 177 18.59 21.48 -2.79
N PRO A 178 17.27 21.34 -2.59
CA PRO A 178 16.68 20.82 -1.36
C PRO A 178 17.01 19.35 -1.09
N PRO A 179 16.84 18.88 0.16
CA PRO A 179 17.15 17.51 0.52
C PRO A 179 16.30 16.49 -0.27
N VAL A 180 16.84 15.29 -0.46
CA VAL A 180 16.09 14.18 -1.06
C VAL A 180 14.99 13.71 -0.11
N GLY A 181 13.84 13.29 -0.63
CA GLY A 181 12.77 12.75 0.19
C GLY A 181 13.17 11.38 0.74
N ILE A 182 13.19 11.23 2.07
CA ILE A 182 13.46 9.96 2.77
C ILE A 182 12.45 9.76 3.89
N ARG A 183 11.75 8.63 3.88
CA ARG A 183 10.78 8.24 4.92
C ARG A 183 10.93 6.78 5.29
N ILE A 184 10.75 6.46 6.57
CA ILE A 184 10.81 5.10 7.09
C ILE A 184 9.39 4.54 7.18
N GLN A 185 9.09 3.56 6.34
CA GLN A 185 7.86 2.80 6.36
C GLN A 185 8.01 1.58 7.26
N ASN A 186 7.19 1.52 8.31
CA ASN A 186 7.07 0.33 9.13
C ASN A 186 5.98 -0.58 8.56
N VAL A 187 6.30 -1.87 8.49
CA VAL A 187 5.43 -2.95 8.03
C VAL A 187 5.45 -4.05 9.09
N SER A 188 4.30 -4.58 9.47
CA SER A 188 4.21 -5.72 10.38
C SER A 188 3.30 -6.79 9.80
N PHE A 189 3.64 -8.06 10.07
CA PHE A 189 2.95 -9.20 9.48
C PHE A 189 2.14 -9.95 10.54
N GLY A 190 0.94 -10.38 10.15
CA GLY A 190 0.03 -11.16 10.98
C GLY A 190 -0.84 -10.34 11.93
N THR A 191 -1.78 -11.03 12.57
CA THR A 191 -2.66 -10.48 13.61
C THR A 191 -2.15 -10.87 15.01
N PRO A 192 -2.57 -10.17 16.07
CA PRO A 192 -2.20 -10.58 17.43
C PRO A 192 -2.59 -12.03 17.68
N GLU A 193 -1.71 -12.79 18.34
CA GLU A 193 -1.93 -14.18 18.77
C GLU A 193 -2.04 -15.25 17.66
N ASP A 194 -1.78 -14.88 16.41
CA ASP A 194 -2.04 -15.73 15.25
C ASP A 194 -1.11 -16.96 15.12
N ARG A 195 0.10 -16.90 15.72
CA ARG A 195 1.13 -17.95 15.77
C ARG A 195 1.53 -18.54 14.40
N PHE A 196 1.14 -17.92 13.29
CA PHE A 196 1.26 -18.55 11.97
C PHE A 196 2.69 -18.62 11.46
N TYR A 197 3.49 -17.59 11.73
CA TYR A 197 4.91 -17.64 11.41
C TYR A 197 5.62 -18.73 12.24
N LYS A 198 5.29 -18.88 13.53
CA LYS A 198 5.87 -19.95 14.38
C LYS A 198 5.54 -21.35 13.85
N ALA A 199 4.33 -21.55 13.32
CA ALA A 199 3.90 -22.84 12.78
C ALA A 199 4.54 -23.18 11.42
N SER A 200 4.72 -22.17 10.56
CA SER A 200 5.21 -22.37 9.18
C SER A 200 6.71 -22.14 9.01
N SER A 201 7.33 -21.37 9.92
CA SER A 201 8.67 -20.78 9.79
C SER A 201 8.88 -20.03 8.47
N TYR A 202 7.80 -19.55 7.85
CA TYR A 202 7.85 -18.94 6.53
C TYR A 202 6.81 -17.83 6.37
N LEU A 203 7.21 -16.79 5.67
CA LEU A 203 6.35 -15.70 5.23
C LEU A 203 6.92 -15.16 3.92
N VAL A 204 6.05 -14.88 2.96
CA VAL A 204 6.38 -14.06 1.80
C VAL A 204 5.39 -12.92 1.64
N TRP A 205 5.91 -11.72 1.36
CA TRP A 205 5.14 -10.52 1.10
C TRP A 205 5.62 -9.86 -0.19
N THR A 206 4.68 -9.38 -1.00
CA THR A 206 4.97 -8.82 -2.32
C THR A 206 4.46 -7.39 -2.39
N PHE A 207 5.29 -6.49 -2.92
CA PHE A 207 4.91 -5.13 -3.25
C PHE A 207 5.46 -4.74 -4.63
N SER A 208 4.85 -3.73 -5.25
CA SER A 208 5.26 -3.19 -6.55
C SER A 208 5.82 -1.79 -6.35
N LEU A 209 6.88 -1.45 -7.07
CA LEU A 209 7.39 -0.09 -7.20
C LEU A 209 7.47 0.25 -8.68
N GLY A 210 7.20 1.49 -9.05
CA GLY A 210 7.27 1.88 -10.45
C GLY A 210 7.26 3.38 -10.67
N PHE A 211 7.51 3.77 -11.91
CA PHE A 211 7.43 5.16 -12.37
C PHE A 211 6.02 5.48 -12.89
N GLY A 212 5.62 6.75 -12.73
CA GLY A 212 4.30 7.25 -13.12
C GLY A 212 3.20 6.90 -12.12
N SER A 213 1.97 6.77 -12.63
CA SER A 213 0.80 6.41 -11.83
C SER A 213 0.73 4.91 -11.51
N PRO A 214 0.26 4.52 -10.32
CA PRO A 214 0.00 3.12 -10.00
C PRO A 214 -1.04 2.54 -10.97
N PRO A 215 -0.93 1.26 -11.37
CA PRO A 215 -1.91 0.65 -12.26
C PRO A 215 -3.29 0.64 -11.60
N GLU A 216 -4.31 1.04 -12.37
CA GLU A 216 -5.69 0.97 -11.92
C GLU A 216 -6.16 -0.48 -11.86
N GLU A 217 -6.82 -0.82 -10.77
CA GLU A 217 -7.36 -2.14 -10.53
C GLU A 217 -8.87 -2.08 -10.82
N ARG A 218 -9.25 -2.72 -11.92
CA ARG A 218 -10.64 -2.70 -12.40
C ARG A 218 -11.46 -3.71 -11.62
N MET A 219 -12.69 -3.32 -11.32
CA MET A 219 -13.70 -4.17 -10.70
C MET A 219 -13.99 -5.42 -11.55
N SER A 220 -14.10 -6.60 -10.91
CA SER A 220 -14.49 -7.84 -11.59
C SER A 220 -15.84 -7.66 -12.30
N THR A 221 -15.89 -7.99 -13.59
CA THR A 221 -17.13 -7.94 -14.39
C THR A 221 -18.18 -8.92 -13.87
N LEU A 222 -17.75 -10.07 -13.34
CA LEU A 222 -18.63 -11.04 -12.68
C LEU A 222 -19.28 -10.43 -11.44
N LEU A 223 -18.49 -9.76 -10.60
CA LEU A 223 -19.00 -9.11 -9.41
C LEU A 223 -19.96 -7.97 -9.73
N ILE A 224 -19.63 -7.13 -10.72
CA ILE A 224 -20.56 -6.10 -11.23
C ILE A 224 -21.88 -6.75 -11.65
N GLY A 225 -21.81 -7.90 -12.33
CA GLY A 225 -22.98 -8.72 -12.66
C GLY A 225 -23.77 -9.15 -11.43
N LEU A 226 -23.12 -9.76 -10.43
CA LEU A 226 -23.76 -10.22 -9.19
C LEU A 226 -24.43 -9.07 -8.40
N ILE A 227 -23.75 -7.94 -8.29
CA ILE A 227 -24.32 -6.73 -7.68
C ILE A 227 -25.55 -6.29 -8.47
N GLY A 228 -25.46 -6.22 -9.80
CA GLY A 228 -26.59 -5.89 -10.67
C GLY A 228 -27.79 -6.83 -10.46
N PHE A 229 -27.56 -8.14 -10.44
CA PHE A 229 -28.60 -9.14 -10.16
C PHE A 229 -29.23 -8.96 -8.79
N SER A 230 -28.43 -8.74 -7.73
CA SER A 230 -28.94 -8.55 -6.38
C SER A 230 -29.84 -7.31 -6.25
N VAL A 231 -29.49 -6.21 -6.93
CA VAL A 231 -30.28 -4.97 -6.94
C VAL A 231 -31.61 -5.18 -7.66
N ILE A 232 -31.59 -5.87 -8.81
CA ILE A 232 -32.79 -6.23 -9.56
C ILE A 232 -33.71 -7.12 -8.70
N GLN A 233 -33.16 -8.15 -8.06
CA GLN A 233 -33.93 -9.06 -7.21
C GLN A 233 -34.57 -8.32 -6.03
N LYS A 234 -33.83 -7.42 -5.37
CA LYS A 234 -34.36 -6.56 -4.30
C LYS A 234 -35.48 -5.65 -4.80
N HIS A 235 -35.35 -5.10 -6.01
CA HIS A 235 -36.40 -4.28 -6.61
C HIS A 235 -37.66 -5.10 -6.94
N ILE A 236 -37.50 -6.32 -7.48
CA ILE A 236 -38.62 -7.23 -7.76
C ILE A 236 -39.35 -7.58 -6.47
N GLN A 237 -38.64 -7.97 -5.41
CA GLN A 237 -39.23 -8.30 -4.12
C GLN A 237 -40.01 -7.12 -3.51
N ARG A 238 -39.48 -5.90 -3.59
CA ARG A 238 -40.16 -4.69 -3.10
C ARG A 238 -41.45 -4.39 -3.87
N ASN A 239 -41.45 -4.60 -5.19
CA ASN A 239 -42.65 -4.37 -6.00
C ASN A 239 -43.71 -5.44 -5.73
N SER A 240 -43.31 -6.71 -5.56
CA SER A 240 -44.22 -7.80 -5.20
C SER A 240 -44.88 -7.60 -3.83
N THR A 241 -44.14 -7.09 -2.83
CA THR A 241 -44.73 -6.78 -1.51
C THR A 241 -45.67 -5.58 -1.53
N MET A 242 -45.38 -4.54 -2.32
CA MET A 242 -46.30 -3.41 -2.54
C MET A 242 -47.60 -3.84 -3.23
N HIS A 243 -47.52 -4.70 -4.25
CA HIS A 243 -48.73 -5.24 -4.89
C HIS A 243 -49.54 -6.17 -3.99
N ALA A 244 -48.90 -6.90 -3.07
CA ALA A 244 -49.59 -7.71 -2.06
C ALA A 244 -50.32 -6.83 -1.03
N LEU A 245 -49.72 -5.73 -0.59
CA LEU A 245 -50.35 -4.76 0.32
C LEU A 245 -51.57 -4.07 -0.32
N GLN A 246 -51.49 -3.70 -1.60
CA GLN A 246 -52.62 -3.10 -2.33
C GLN A 246 -53.81 -4.05 -2.54
N ARG A 247 -53.55 -5.36 -2.73
CA ARG A 247 -54.63 -6.37 -2.85
C ARG A 247 -55.26 -6.73 -1.49
N GLY A 248 -54.49 -6.65 -0.40
CA GLY A 248 -55.01 -6.87 0.95
C GLY A 248 -55.98 -5.78 1.42
N SER A 249 -55.80 -4.53 0.97
CA SER A 249 -56.70 -3.41 1.28
C SER A 249 -58.03 -3.41 0.50
N THR A 250 -58.15 -4.18 -0.59
CA THR A 250 -59.37 -4.25 -1.41
C THR A 250 -60.31 -5.40 -1.05
N LEU A 251 -59.93 -6.27 -0.11
CA LEU A 251 -60.74 -7.41 0.36
C LEU A 251 -61.37 -7.18 1.75
N GLY A 252 -61.21 -5.98 2.31
CA GLY A 252 -61.80 -5.55 3.58
C GLY A 252 -62.73 -4.36 3.40
N MET A 253 -63.80 -4.53 2.62
CA MET A 253 -64.98 -3.67 2.61
C MET A 253 -66.21 -4.50 2.24
#